data_AF-A0A0F9JQN7-F1
#
_entry.id   AF-A0A0F9JQN7-F1
#
_cell.length_a   1.000
_cell.length_b   1.000
_cell.length_c   1.000
_cell.angle_alpha   90.00
_cell.angle_beta   90.00
_cell.angle_gamma   90.00
#
_symmetry.space_group_name_H-M   'P 1'
#
loop_
_entity.id
_entity.type
_entity.pdbx_description
1 polymer ?
#
loop_
_entity_poly.entity_id
_entity_poly.type
_entity_poly.pdbx_seq_one_letter_code
_entity_poly.pdbx_strand_id
1 'polypeptide(L)'
;MKLFHDYKAISFHAFWSRDTSKVINEVLNKKSKSYATHHDIFLRFLNDKLFKGQGVLNREFRRKGKTYPDLLIPSKTEGKEHEIIELRTHTSELKYLRLELNKREKIFAFSDYLYFAYFLRRVWKEKNEILKVHDCIYYLVIISIPKKTEKIPINELEAVIKMGAEDFTKRVAEESGIDSEREELLGVDNIFKAVDLERRLEEKGKQLKEKEDVIKVKEDVIKEKEDVIKEKEDLIKEKEKQLKKKEKEIKQLKKQLDETKK
;
A
#
# COMPACT_ATOMS: atom_id res chain seq x y z
N MET A 1 -12.23 -41.61 3.58
CA MET A 1 -10.79 -41.61 3.96
C MET A 1 -9.83 -41.30 2.79
N LYS A 2 -10.21 -41.52 1.51
CA LYS A 2 -9.46 -41.01 0.32
C LYS A 2 -9.51 -39.48 0.16
N LEU A 3 -10.66 -38.86 0.41
CA LEU A 3 -10.85 -37.40 0.38
C LEU A 3 -9.83 -36.65 1.26
N PHE A 4 -9.54 -37.12 2.48
CA PHE A 4 -8.55 -36.53 3.38
C PHE A 4 -7.10 -36.53 2.87
N HIS A 5 -6.73 -37.43 1.95
CA HIS A 5 -5.36 -37.52 1.43
C HIS A 5 -5.11 -36.58 0.23
N ASP A 6 -6.15 -36.24 -0.53
CA ASP A 6 -6.00 -35.34 -1.68
C ASP A 6 -5.93 -33.87 -1.25
N TYR A 7 -6.55 -33.51 -0.13
CA TYR A 7 -6.46 -32.18 0.48
C TYR A 7 -5.06 -31.83 0.99
N LYS A 8 -4.28 -32.82 1.47
CA LYS A 8 -2.89 -32.62 1.93
C LYS A 8 -1.93 -32.15 0.83
N ALA A 9 -2.36 -32.18 -0.44
CA ALA A 9 -1.54 -31.76 -1.55
C ALA A 9 -1.78 -30.31 -1.98
N ILE A 10 -2.76 -29.62 -1.40
CA ILE A 10 -2.87 -28.16 -1.55
C ILE A 10 -1.82 -27.54 -0.63
N SER A 11 -0.94 -26.71 -1.19
CA SER A 11 0.07 -25.99 -0.42
C SER A 11 -0.14 -24.49 -0.48
N PHE A 12 0.20 -23.82 0.62
CA PHE A 12 0.14 -22.37 0.74
C PHE A 12 1.56 -21.85 0.91
N HIS A 13 1.88 -20.79 0.18
CA HIS A 13 3.16 -20.11 0.23
C HIS A 13 2.90 -18.63 0.48
N ALA A 14 3.63 -18.03 1.43
CA ALA A 14 3.59 -16.60 1.67
C ALA A 14 4.96 -15.98 1.38
N PHE A 15 4.94 -14.82 0.75
CA PHE A 15 6.10 -13.97 0.58
C PHE A 15 5.83 -12.63 1.27
N TRP A 16 6.69 -12.25 2.20
CA TRP A 16 6.50 -11.02 2.96
C TRP A 16 7.34 -9.85 2.45
N SER A 17 6.78 -8.67 2.67
CA SER A 17 7.43 -7.37 2.67
C SER A 17 8.36 -7.08 1.49
N ARG A 18 9.67 -7.25 1.63
CA ARG A 18 10.63 -6.67 0.68
C ARG A 18 10.46 -7.22 -0.72
N ASP A 19 10.15 -8.51 -0.82
CA ASP A 19 9.96 -9.18 -2.10
C ASP A 19 8.60 -8.85 -2.72
N THR A 20 7.55 -8.81 -1.90
CA THR A 20 6.20 -8.42 -2.32
C THR A 20 6.12 -6.96 -2.75
N SER A 21 6.76 -6.05 -2.02
CA SER A 21 6.85 -4.62 -2.37
C SER A 21 7.65 -4.41 -3.65
N LYS A 22 8.73 -5.16 -3.89
CA LYS A 22 9.50 -5.09 -5.15
C LYS A 22 8.64 -5.48 -6.35
N VAL A 23 7.91 -6.60 -6.28
CA VAL A 23 7.08 -7.05 -7.40
C VAL A 23 5.92 -6.09 -7.66
N ILE A 24 5.30 -5.54 -6.61
CA ILE A 24 4.26 -4.51 -6.74
C ILE A 24 4.82 -3.25 -7.41
N ASN A 25 5.96 -2.75 -6.94
CA ASN A 25 6.61 -1.57 -7.52
C ASN A 25 7.04 -1.79 -8.97
N GLU A 26 7.51 -2.99 -9.33
CA GLU A 26 7.81 -3.33 -10.72
C GLU A 26 6.56 -3.23 -11.59
N VAL A 27 5.42 -3.75 -11.12
CA VAL A 27 4.14 -3.64 -11.83
C VAL A 27 3.72 -2.18 -11.99
N LEU A 28 3.74 -1.39 -10.91
CA LEU A 28 3.34 0.02 -10.94
C LEU A 28 4.21 0.89 -11.86
N ASN A 29 5.51 0.55 -11.97
CA ASN A 29 6.45 1.29 -12.81
C ASN A 29 6.36 0.92 -14.31
N LYS A 30 5.57 -0.09 -14.70
CA LYS A 30 5.37 -0.39 -16.12
C LYS A 30 4.41 0.63 -16.75
N LYS A 31 4.89 1.31 -17.79
CA LYS A 31 4.08 2.23 -18.61
C LYS A 31 2.85 1.53 -19.25
N SER A 32 2.95 0.25 -19.57
CA SER A 32 1.85 -0.51 -20.16
C SER A 32 0.91 -1.05 -19.09
N LYS A 33 -0.38 -0.71 -19.12
CA LYS A 33 -1.43 -1.37 -18.32
C LYS A 33 -1.82 -2.77 -18.85
N SER A 34 -0.94 -3.41 -19.63
CA SER A 34 -1.24 -4.69 -20.24
C SER A 34 -1.24 -5.78 -19.16
N TYR A 35 -2.37 -6.44 -18.98
CA TYR A 35 -2.54 -7.55 -18.05
C TYR A 35 -1.44 -8.61 -18.23
N ALA A 36 -1.07 -8.88 -19.48
CA ALA A 36 -0.07 -9.88 -19.80
C ALA A 36 1.35 -9.43 -19.36
N THR A 37 1.68 -8.14 -19.43
CA THR A 37 2.94 -7.63 -18.88
C THR A 37 3.00 -7.78 -17.35
N HIS A 38 1.89 -7.56 -16.66
CA HIS A 38 1.83 -7.75 -15.20
C HIS A 38 1.92 -9.23 -14.83
N HIS A 39 1.24 -10.09 -15.57
CA HIS A 39 1.29 -11.54 -15.41
C HIS A 39 2.73 -12.08 -15.52
N ASP A 40 3.49 -11.65 -16.52
CA ASP A 40 4.89 -12.06 -16.66
C ASP A 40 5.77 -11.63 -15.48
N ILE A 41 5.47 -10.50 -14.84
CA ILE A 41 6.20 -10.03 -13.65
C ILE A 41 5.98 -11.02 -12.50
N PHE A 42 4.74 -11.43 -12.26
CA PHE A 42 4.42 -12.43 -11.24
C PHE A 42 4.99 -13.81 -11.58
N LEU A 43 4.99 -14.23 -12.85
CA LEU A 43 5.62 -15.48 -13.26
C LEU A 43 7.12 -15.50 -13.01
N ARG A 44 7.84 -14.40 -13.32
CA ARG A 44 9.27 -14.29 -13.00
C ARG A 44 9.52 -14.35 -11.50
N PHE A 45 8.70 -13.62 -10.73
CA PHE A 45 8.79 -13.62 -9.28
C PHE A 45 8.59 -15.03 -8.71
N LEU A 46 7.54 -15.73 -9.15
CA LEU A 46 7.23 -17.09 -8.72
C LEU A 46 8.36 -18.06 -9.08
N ASN A 47 8.89 -17.93 -10.29
CA ASN A 47 9.99 -18.76 -10.78
C ASN A 47 11.25 -18.61 -9.92
N ASP A 48 11.64 -17.38 -9.61
CA ASP A 48 12.76 -17.10 -8.72
C ASP A 48 12.52 -17.68 -7.32
N LYS A 49 11.37 -17.39 -6.72
CA LYS A 49 11.11 -17.66 -5.30
C LYS A 49 10.79 -19.11 -4.97
N LEU A 50 10.01 -19.79 -5.81
CA LEU A 50 9.62 -21.19 -5.56
C LEU A 50 10.50 -22.19 -6.29
N PHE A 51 11.06 -21.82 -7.43
CA PHE A 51 11.74 -22.75 -8.33
C PHE A 51 13.20 -22.38 -8.59
N LYS A 52 13.75 -21.41 -7.84
CA LYS A 52 15.16 -20.99 -7.94
C LYS A 52 15.56 -20.62 -9.38
N GLY A 53 14.63 -20.08 -10.15
CA GLY A 53 14.83 -19.70 -11.54
C GLY A 53 14.90 -20.86 -12.54
N GLN A 54 14.67 -22.11 -12.13
CA GLN A 54 14.77 -23.29 -12.99
C GLN A 54 13.60 -23.44 -13.96
N GLY A 55 12.49 -22.72 -13.73
CA GLY A 55 11.35 -22.76 -14.62
C GLY A 55 11.57 -21.97 -15.90
N VAL A 56 10.99 -22.44 -17.00
CA VAL A 56 11.07 -21.83 -18.32
C VAL A 56 9.77 -21.08 -18.61
N LEU A 57 9.88 -19.76 -18.74
CA LEU A 57 8.79 -18.91 -19.23
C LEU A 57 8.78 -18.94 -20.76
N ASN A 58 7.68 -19.38 -21.37
CA ASN A 58 7.59 -19.38 -22.82
C ASN A 58 7.04 -18.06 -23.37
N ARG A 59 7.94 -17.11 -23.69
CA ARG A 59 7.58 -15.75 -24.12
C ARG A 59 7.03 -15.63 -25.53
N GLU A 60 7.12 -16.66 -26.37
CA GLU A 60 6.84 -16.55 -27.82
C GLU A 60 5.33 -16.45 -28.19
N PHE A 61 4.41 -16.52 -27.22
CA PHE A 61 3.04 -16.98 -27.51
C PHE A 61 1.87 -16.05 -27.23
N ARG A 62 2.05 -14.73 -27.40
CA ARG A 62 0.89 -13.82 -27.60
C ARG A 62 0.44 -13.75 -29.06
N ARG A 63 0.55 -14.85 -29.80
CA ARG A 63 -0.01 -14.99 -31.16
C ARG A 63 -1.41 -15.61 -31.06
N LYS A 64 -2.39 -15.00 -31.72
CA LYS A 64 -3.80 -15.42 -31.70
C LYS A 64 -3.93 -16.91 -32.09
N GLY A 65 -4.64 -17.70 -31.28
CA GLY A 65 -5.01 -19.08 -31.59
C GLY A 65 -4.11 -20.19 -31.04
N LYS A 66 -3.11 -19.88 -30.20
CA LYS A 66 -2.30 -20.91 -29.55
C LYS A 66 -2.44 -20.90 -28.02
N THR A 67 -2.44 -22.08 -27.41
CA THR A 67 -2.55 -22.29 -25.95
C THR A 67 -1.20 -22.83 -25.46
N TYR A 68 -0.59 -22.18 -24.47
CA TYR A 68 0.71 -22.58 -23.92
C TYR A 68 0.72 -22.45 -22.41
N PRO A 69 1.57 -23.26 -21.73
CA PRO A 69 1.71 -23.23 -20.29
C PRO A 69 2.36 -21.91 -19.81
N ASP A 70 1.89 -21.38 -18.68
CA ASP A 70 2.47 -20.19 -18.06
C ASP A 70 3.93 -20.42 -17.61
N LEU A 71 4.19 -21.57 -16.97
CA LEU A 71 5.53 -21.94 -16.51
C LEU A 71 5.74 -23.45 -16.60
N LEU A 72 6.86 -23.85 -17.22
CA LEU A 72 7.37 -25.22 -17.17
C LEU A 72 8.42 -25.31 -16.06
N ILE A 73 8.24 -26.19 -15.09
CA ILE A 73 9.21 -26.42 -14.02
C ILE A 73 9.77 -27.84 -14.09
N PRO A 74 10.99 -28.12 -13.61
CA PRO A 74 11.50 -29.48 -13.51
C PRO A 74 10.53 -30.35 -12.71
N SER A 75 10.10 -31.48 -13.27
CA SER A 75 9.21 -32.38 -12.56
C SER A 75 9.98 -33.17 -11.50
N LYS A 76 9.27 -33.48 -10.41
CA LYS A 76 9.76 -34.43 -9.39
C LYS A 76 9.22 -35.84 -9.64
N THR A 77 8.40 -36.02 -10.67
CA THR A 77 7.73 -37.27 -11.01
C THR A 77 8.61 -38.09 -11.95
N GLU A 78 8.89 -39.34 -11.58
CA GLU A 78 9.68 -40.25 -12.42
C GLU A 78 9.02 -40.44 -13.80
N GLY A 79 9.83 -40.39 -14.85
CA GLY A 79 9.35 -40.49 -16.24
C GLY A 79 8.71 -39.23 -16.81
N LYS A 80 8.69 -38.12 -16.06
CA LYS A 80 8.21 -36.82 -16.52
C LYS A 80 9.32 -35.80 -16.44
N GLU A 81 9.58 -35.08 -17.53
CA GLU A 81 10.65 -34.07 -17.54
C GLU A 81 10.21 -32.77 -16.87
N HIS A 82 8.98 -32.32 -17.15
CA HIS A 82 8.48 -31.02 -16.71
C HIS A 82 7.07 -31.11 -16.14
N GLU A 83 6.77 -30.28 -15.15
CA GLU A 83 5.43 -29.98 -14.67
C GLU A 83 4.99 -28.61 -15.17
N ILE A 84 3.71 -28.51 -15.54
CA ILE A 84 3.09 -27.30 -16.04
C ILE A 84 2.34 -26.60 -14.93
N ILE A 85 2.67 -25.35 -14.70
CA ILE A 85 1.96 -24.45 -13.79
C ILE A 85 1.14 -23.46 -14.62
N GLU A 86 -0.13 -23.30 -14.24
CA GLU A 86 -0.99 -22.19 -14.65
C GLU A 86 -1.12 -21.21 -13.49
N LEU A 87 -0.84 -19.93 -13.71
CA LEU A 87 -0.97 -18.89 -12.70
C LEU A 87 -2.27 -18.09 -12.89
N ARG A 88 -2.95 -17.81 -11.79
CA ARG A 88 -4.08 -16.88 -11.73
C ARG A 88 -3.80 -15.85 -10.66
N THR A 89 -3.41 -14.66 -11.10
CA THR A 89 -3.13 -13.54 -10.21
C THR A 89 -4.38 -12.73 -10.00
N HIS A 90 -4.90 -12.76 -8.77
CA HIS A 90 -5.98 -11.91 -8.31
C HIS A 90 -5.46 -11.02 -7.18
N THR A 91 -6.09 -9.86 -7.03
CA THR A 91 -5.74 -8.97 -5.91
C THR A 91 -6.69 -9.23 -4.74
N SER A 92 -7.98 -9.41 -5.04
CA SER A 92 -9.08 -9.55 -4.08
C SER A 92 -9.17 -10.91 -3.36
N GLU A 93 -8.19 -11.22 -2.52
CA GLU A 93 -8.16 -12.42 -1.66
C GLU A 93 -8.72 -13.68 -2.35
N LEU A 94 -9.68 -14.37 -1.75
CA LEU A 94 -10.34 -15.55 -2.31
C LEU A 94 -11.63 -15.24 -3.11
N LYS A 95 -11.94 -13.96 -3.36
CA LYS A 95 -13.18 -13.54 -4.04
C LYS A 95 -13.36 -14.19 -5.41
N TYR A 96 -12.26 -14.35 -6.15
CA TYR A 96 -12.25 -14.92 -7.50
C TYR A 96 -11.89 -16.42 -7.53
N LEU A 97 -11.64 -17.04 -6.36
CA LEU A 97 -11.27 -18.44 -6.28
C LEU A 97 -12.30 -19.33 -6.97
N ARG A 98 -13.58 -19.17 -6.62
CA ARG A 98 -14.67 -19.95 -7.23
C ARG A 98 -14.71 -19.83 -8.75
N LEU A 99 -14.54 -18.60 -9.25
CA LEU A 99 -14.56 -18.31 -10.68
C LEU A 99 -13.45 -19.07 -11.43
N GLU A 100 -12.25 -19.16 -10.85
CA GLU A 100 -11.15 -19.90 -11.43
C GLU A 100 -11.32 -21.43 -11.26
N LEU A 101 -11.81 -21.89 -10.11
CA LEU A 101 -12.11 -23.32 -9.88
C LEU A 101 -13.20 -23.86 -10.80
N ASN A 102 -14.16 -23.02 -11.23
CA ASN A 102 -15.15 -23.39 -12.25
C ASN A 102 -14.52 -23.67 -13.62
N LYS A 103 -13.32 -23.13 -13.90
CA LYS A 103 -12.58 -23.34 -15.15
C LYS A 103 -11.56 -24.48 -15.03
N ARG A 104 -11.52 -25.19 -13.89
CA ARG A 104 -10.44 -26.13 -13.55
C ARG A 104 -10.27 -27.26 -14.56
N GLU A 105 -11.34 -27.80 -15.14
CA GLU A 105 -11.25 -28.86 -16.16
C GLU A 105 -10.46 -28.38 -17.38
N LYS A 106 -10.78 -27.17 -17.86
CA LYS A 106 -10.05 -26.54 -18.96
C LYS A 106 -8.59 -26.27 -18.59
N ILE A 107 -8.34 -25.79 -17.37
CA ILE A 107 -6.98 -25.49 -16.89
C ILE A 107 -6.16 -26.78 -16.79
N PHE A 108 -6.69 -27.81 -16.14
CA PHE A 108 -6.00 -29.08 -15.91
C PHE A 108 -5.94 -29.99 -17.14
N ALA A 109 -6.67 -29.67 -18.22
CA ALA A 109 -6.48 -30.32 -19.51
C ALA A 109 -5.03 -30.20 -20.01
N PHE A 110 -4.33 -29.12 -19.63
CA PHE A 110 -2.95 -28.86 -20.05
C PHE A 110 -1.98 -28.51 -18.91
N SER A 111 -2.46 -28.33 -17.68
CA SER A 111 -1.62 -28.01 -16.53
C SER A 111 -1.65 -29.09 -15.45
N ASP A 112 -0.56 -29.15 -14.68
CA ASP A 112 -0.43 -30.03 -13.52
C ASP A 112 -0.83 -29.32 -12.22
N TYR A 113 -0.70 -27.99 -12.21
CA TYR A 113 -1.07 -27.17 -11.07
C TYR A 113 -1.74 -25.87 -11.50
N LEU A 114 -2.75 -25.48 -10.71
CA LEU A 114 -3.31 -24.14 -10.70
C LEU A 114 -2.72 -23.41 -9.50
N TYR A 115 -1.97 -22.34 -9.77
CA TYR A 115 -1.45 -21.45 -8.76
C TYR A 115 -2.38 -20.25 -8.66
N PHE A 116 -3.05 -20.10 -7.53
CA PHE A 116 -3.94 -18.97 -7.27
C PHE A 116 -3.23 -17.98 -6.34
N ALA A 117 -2.99 -16.77 -6.84
CA ALA A 117 -2.29 -15.72 -6.10
C ALA A 117 -3.26 -14.66 -5.58
N TYR A 118 -3.05 -14.20 -4.34
CA TYR A 118 -3.77 -13.10 -3.73
C TYR A 118 -2.93 -12.34 -2.71
N PHE A 119 -3.42 -11.19 -2.23
CA PHE A 119 -2.68 -10.35 -1.30
C PHE A 119 -3.36 -10.21 0.05
N LEU A 120 -2.55 -10.27 1.11
CA LEU A 120 -2.92 -9.86 2.46
C LEU A 120 -2.17 -8.57 2.82
N ARG A 121 -2.74 -7.83 3.77
CA ARG A 121 -2.17 -6.61 4.31
C ARG A 121 -2.26 -6.63 5.84
N ARG A 122 -1.16 -6.23 6.48
CA ARG A 122 -1.13 -5.88 7.91
C ARG A 122 -1.87 -4.57 8.14
N VAL A 123 -2.89 -4.62 8.99
CA VAL A 123 -3.73 -3.49 9.37
C VAL A 123 -3.86 -3.42 10.88
N TRP A 124 -4.15 -2.23 11.42
CA TRP A 124 -4.61 -2.08 12.80
C TRP A 124 -6.07 -2.51 12.88
N LYS A 125 -6.43 -3.21 13.94
CA LYS A 125 -7.83 -3.54 14.25
C LYS A 125 -8.64 -2.27 14.54
N GLU A 126 -7.99 -1.27 15.12
CA GLU A 126 -8.56 0.06 15.32
C GLU A 126 -8.40 0.91 14.04
N LYS A 127 -9.54 1.27 13.44
CA LYS A 127 -9.63 1.85 12.09
C LYS A 127 -8.97 3.24 11.90
N ASN A 128 -8.45 3.84 12.96
CA ASN A 128 -8.01 5.24 12.95
C ASN A 128 -6.50 5.41 12.79
N GLU A 129 -5.73 4.32 12.77
CA GLU A 129 -4.28 4.39 12.62
C GLU A 129 -3.82 3.88 11.25
N ILE A 130 -2.87 4.58 10.64
CA ILE A 130 -2.18 4.13 9.43
C ILE A 130 -0.90 3.44 9.91
N LEU A 131 -0.66 2.18 9.50
CA LEU A 131 0.66 1.54 9.68
C LEU A 131 1.70 2.29 8.82
N LYS A 132 2.25 3.38 9.36
CA LYS A 132 3.35 4.14 8.74
C LYS A 132 4.73 3.69 9.22
N VAL A 133 4.78 2.89 10.29
CA VAL A 133 6.01 2.56 11.03
C VAL A 133 6.62 1.23 10.59
N HIS A 134 5.87 0.43 9.84
CA HIS A 134 6.32 -0.90 9.44
C HIS A 134 6.84 -0.89 8.01
N ASP A 135 8.08 -1.32 7.83
CA ASP A 135 8.66 -1.59 6.50
C ASP A 135 7.91 -2.73 5.77
N CYS A 136 7.10 -3.49 6.51
CA CYS A 136 6.50 -4.77 6.12
C CYS A 136 4.97 -4.77 6.25
N ILE A 137 4.27 -4.35 5.20
CA ILE A 137 2.80 -4.18 5.22
C ILE A 137 2.05 -5.21 4.38
N TYR A 138 2.67 -5.75 3.33
CA TYR A 138 1.99 -6.61 2.35
C TYR A 138 2.59 -8.01 2.25
N TYR A 139 1.70 -8.96 1.99
CA TYR A 139 2.02 -10.36 1.78
C TYR A 139 1.40 -10.81 0.47
N LEU A 140 2.18 -11.54 -0.33
CA LEU A 140 1.69 -12.27 -1.49
C LEU A 140 1.52 -13.72 -1.08
N VAL A 141 0.29 -14.21 -1.16
CA VAL A 141 -0.04 -15.60 -0.88
C VAL A 141 -0.28 -16.33 -2.20
N ILE A 142 0.33 -17.50 -2.34
CA ILE A 142 0.14 -18.42 -3.47
C ILE A 142 -0.43 -19.72 -2.94
N ILE A 143 -1.57 -20.13 -3.48
CA ILE A 143 -2.17 -21.44 -3.26
C ILE A 143 -1.81 -22.34 -4.44
N SER A 144 -1.08 -23.41 -4.19
CA SER A 144 -0.80 -24.45 -5.18
C SER A 144 -1.89 -25.50 -5.14
N ILE A 145 -2.63 -25.66 -6.24
CA ILE A 145 -3.76 -26.57 -6.35
C ILE A 145 -3.40 -27.63 -7.42
N PRO A 146 -3.06 -28.87 -7.04
CA PRO A 146 -2.64 -29.89 -7.99
C PRO A 146 -3.81 -30.48 -8.77
N LYS A 147 -3.57 -30.90 -10.01
CA LYS A 147 -4.56 -31.48 -10.92
C LYS A 147 -5.39 -32.61 -10.31
N LYS A 148 -4.83 -33.40 -9.40
CA LYS A 148 -5.58 -34.49 -8.75
C LYS A 148 -6.81 -34.00 -7.97
N THR A 149 -6.86 -32.72 -7.54
CA THR A 149 -8.04 -32.14 -6.89
C THR A 149 -9.20 -31.88 -7.86
N GLU A 150 -9.00 -32.02 -9.17
CA GLU A 150 -10.04 -31.86 -10.19
C GLU A 150 -11.28 -32.73 -9.91
N LYS A 151 -11.04 -33.94 -9.37
CA LYS A 151 -12.06 -34.93 -9.02
C LYS A 151 -12.88 -34.58 -7.78
N ILE A 152 -12.45 -33.58 -7.00
CA ILE A 152 -13.13 -33.17 -5.77
C ILE A 152 -14.33 -32.29 -6.16
N PRO A 153 -15.52 -32.51 -5.56
CA PRO A 153 -16.66 -31.63 -5.75
C PRO A 153 -16.28 -30.18 -5.45
N ILE A 154 -16.65 -29.25 -6.34
CA ILE A 154 -16.16 -27.88 -6.28
C ILE A 154 -16.51 -27.15 -4.96
N ASN A 155 -17.68 -27.45 -4.38
CA ASN A 155 -18.09 -26.87 -3.09
C ASN A 155 -17.20 -27.35 -1.94
N GLU A 156 -16.84 -28.64 -1.95
CA GLU A 156 -15.93 -29.22 -0.95
C GLU A 156 -14.52 -28.65 -1.12
N LEU A 157 -14.03 -28.59 -2.37
CA LEU A 157 -12.71 -28.04 -2.67
C LEU A 157 -12.58 -26.58 -2.22
N GLU A 158 -13.57 -25.76 -2.53
CA GLU A 158 -13.60 -24.35 -2.13
C GLU A 158 -13.63 -24.19 -0.61
N ALA A 159 -14.47 -24.95 0.09
CA ALA A 159 -14.56 -24.91 1.55
C ALA A 159 -13.22 -25.28 2.20
N VAL A 160 -12.56 -26.33 1.70
CA VAL A 160 -11.25 -26.74 2.22
C VAL A 160 -10.19 -25.69 1.97
N ILE A 161 -10.14 -25.08 0.78
CA ILE A 161 -9.17 -24.02 0.50
C ILE A 161 -9.40 -22.81 1.42
N LYS A 162 -10.66 -22.43 1.67
CA LYS A 162 -11.00 -21.31 2.57
C LYS A 162 -10.57 -21.58 4.01
N MET A 163 -10.87 -22.76 4.55
CA MET A 163 -10.43 -23.15 5.89
C MET A 163 -8.89 -23.17 5.97
N GLY A 164 -8.23 -23.78 4.98
CA GLY A 164 -6.76 -23.82 4.92
C GLY A 164 -6.13 -22.43 4.82
N ALA A 165 -6.75 -21.50 4.09
CA ALA A 165 -6.30 -20.12 3.99
C ALA A 165 -6.45 -19.35 5.31
N GLU A 166 -7.52 -19.60 6.06
CA GLU A 166 -7.73 -19.00 7.38
C GLU A 166 -6.65 -19.47 8.38
N ASP A 167 -6.43 -20.77 8.48
CA ASP A 167 -5.40 -21.35 9.34
C ASP A 167 -4.00 -20.89 8.92
N PHE A 168 -3.74 -20.84 7.62
CA PHE A 168 -2.49 -20.33 7.08
C PHE A 168 -2.27 -18.85 7.39
N THR A 169 -3.32 -18.03 7.31
CA THR A 169 -3.24 -16.59 7.62
C THR A 169 -2.89 -16.35 9.08
N LYS A 170 -3.48 -17.13 10.01
CA LYS A 170 -3.13 -17.09 11.44
C LYS A 170 -1.66 -17.42 11.67
N ARG A 171 -1.18 -18.52 11.07
CA ARG A 171 0.23 -18.91 11.14
C ARG A 171 1.17 -17.85 10.57
N VAL A 172 0.84 -17.29 9.41
CA VAL A 172 1.65 -16.21 8.80
C VAL A 172 1.70 -14.99 9.71
N ALA A 173 0.59 -14.64 10.38
CA ALA A 173 0.58 -13.53 11.33
C ALA A 173 1.50 -13.78 12.53
N GLU A 174 1.45 -14.97 13.11
CA GLU A 174 2.34 -15.39 14.21
C GLU A 174 3.82 -15.38 13.78
N GLU A 175 4.13 -16.02 12.65
CA GLU A 175 5.49 -16.11 12.09
C GLU A 175 6.07 -14.73 11.72
N SER A 176 5.20 -13.76 11.41
CA SER A 176 5.59 -12.40 11.02
C SER A 176 5.64 -11.41 12.20
N GLY A 177 5.44 -11.87 13.44
CA GLY A 177 5.49 -11.02 14.62
C GLY A 177 4.42 -9.93 14.63
N ILE A 178 3.23 -10.24 14.11
CA ILE A 178 2.08 -9.35 14.19
C ILE A 178 1.59 -9.33 15.63
N ASP A 179 1.33 -8.13 16.16
CA ASP A 179 0.71 -7.99 17.47
C ASP A 179 -0.76 -8.39 17.35
N SER A 180 -1.08 -9.63 17.70
CA SER A 180 -2.43 -10.17 17.54
C SER A 180 -3.49 -9.43 18.37
N GLU A 181 -3.11 -8.62 19.38
CA GLU A 181 -4.07 -7.82 20.14
C GLU A 181 -4.49 -6.56 19.36
N ARG A 182 -3.55 -5.95 18.63
CA ARG A 182 -3.73 -4.64 18.00
C ARG A 182 -3.85 -4.69 16.48
N GLU A 183 -3.30 -5.71 15.87
CA GLU A 183 -3.12 -5.83 14.43
C GLU A 183 -3.70 -7.15 13.89
N GLU A 184 -3.95 -7.17 12.59
CA GLU A 184 -4.42 -8.36 11.88
C GLU A 184 -3.97 -8.35 10.41
N LEU A 185 -4.10 -9.50 9.74
CA LEU A 185 -3.92 -9.63 8.29
C LEU A 185 -5.28 -9.72 7.61
N LEU A 186 -5.55 -8.78 6.70
CA LEU A 186 -6.77 -8.78 5.91
C LEU A 186 -6.47 -8.87 4.41
N GLY A 187 -7.38 -9.51 3.68
CA GLY A 187 -7.36 -9.53 2.22
C GLY A 187 -7.47 -8.12 1.63
N VAL A 188 -6.68 -7.85 0.58
CA VAL A 188 -6.72 -6.54 -0.10
C VAL A 188 -7.46 -6.63 -1.43
N ASP A 189 -8.61 -5.99 -1.55
CA ASP A 189 -9.40 -6.01 -2.79
C ASP A 189 -8.59 -5.64 -4.05
N ASN A 190 -7.88 -4.51 -4.04
CA ASN A 190 -7.02 -4.11 -5.15
C ASN A 190 -5.74 -3.46 -4.63
N ILE A 191 -4.69 -4.27 -4.53
CA ILE A 191 -3.39 -3.86 -3.98
C ILE A 191 -2.80 -2.65 -4.72
N PHE A 192 -2.94 -2.59 -6.04
CA PHE A 192 -2.39 -1.49 -6.83
C PHE A 192 -3.11 -0.17 -6.56
N LYS A 193 -4.45 -0.21 -6.42
CA LYS A 193 -5.22 0.97 -6.02
C LYS A 193 -4.92 1.42 -4.59
N ALA A 194 -4.78 0.48 -3.65
CA ALA A 194 -4.46 0.79 -2.26
C ALA A 194 -3.10 1.49 -2.16
N VAL A 195 -2.07 0.95 -2.80
CA VAL A 195 -0.72 1.53 -2.84
C VAL A 195 -0.71 2.92 -3.48
N ASP A 196 -1.44 3.11 -4.59
CA ASP A 196 -1.57 4.43 -5.23
C ASP A 196 -2.22 5.47 -4.30
N LEU A 197 -3.25 5.09 -3.55
CA LEU A 197 -3.91 5.97 -2.59
C LEU A 197 -2.99 6.34 -1.44
N GLU A 198 -2.21 5.38 -0.93
CA GLU A 198 -1.25 5.60 0.15
C GLU A 198 -0.15 6.57 -0.26
N ARG A 199 0.41 6.42 -1.46
CA ARG A 199 1.41 7.37 -1.99
C ARG A 199 0.84 8.79 -2.10
N ARG A 200 -0.40 8.94 -2.59
CA ARG A 200 -1.07 10.24 -2.66
C ARG A 200 -1.30 10.86 -1.28
N LEU A 201 -1.62 10.03 -0.28
CA LEU A 201 -1.75 10.48 1.10
C LEU A 201 -0.42 10.97 1.67
N GLU A 202 0.69 10.28 1.37
CA GLU A 202 2.03 10.69 1.79
C GLU A 202 2.43 12.03 1.15
N GLU A 203 2.24 12.20 -0.16
CA GLU A 203 2.50 13.44 -0.88
C GLU A 203 1.70 14.62 -0.29
N LYS A 204 0.40 14.41 -0.02
CA LYS A 204 -0.43 15.42 0.66
C LYS A 204 0.07 15.73 2.08
N GLY A 205 0.53 14.72 2.82
CA GLY A 205 1.10 14.90 4.15
C GLY A 205 2.36 15.78 4.14
N LYS A 206 3.23 15.62 3.13
CA LYS A 206 4.41 16.48 2.93
C LYS A 206 4.00 17.92 2.62
N GLN A 207 3.05 18.11 1.70
CA GLN A 207 2.51 19.44 1.36
C GLN A 207 1.86 20.14 2.55
N LEU A 208 1.21 19.40 3.46
CA LEU A 208 0.63 19.97 4.68
C LEU A 208 1.71 20.49 5.63
N LYS A 209 2.78 19.72 5.86
CA LYS A 209 3.91 20.17 6.70
C LYS A 209 4.56 21.44 6.15
N GLU A 210 4.81 21.50 4.85
CA GLU A 210 5.35 22.70 4.20
C GLU A 210 4.45 23.93 4.41
N LYS A 211 3.12 23.77 4.35
CA LYS A 211 2.17 24.85 4.61
C LYS A 211 2.16 25.27 6.08
N GLU A 212 2.27 24.33 7.02
CA GLU A 212 2.38 24.64 8.45
C GLU A 212 3.65 25.47 8.75
N ASP A 213 4.78 25.12 8.15
CA ASP A 213 6.02 25.88 8.32
C ASP A 213 5.91 27.30 7.75
N VAL A 214 5.25 27.47 6.59
CA VAL A 214 4.95 28.80 6.03
C VAL A 214 4.02 29.61 6.94
N ILE A 215 3.04 28.98 7.59
CA ILE A 215 2.14 29.65 8.53
C ILE A 215 2.93 30.15 9.75
N LYS A 216 3.80 29.34 10.34
CA LYS A 216 4.65 29.76 11.48
C LYS A 216 5.49 30.99 11.15
N VAL A 217 6.15 31.00 9.98
CA VAL A 217 6.94 32.16 9.53
C VAL A 217 6.06 33.41 9.42
N LYS A 218 4.82 33.29 8.91
CA LYS A 218 3.90 34.43 8.83
C LYS A 218 3.43 34.91 10.20
N GLU A 219 3.23 34.01 11.16
CA GLU A 219 2.88 34.37 12.54
C GLU A 219 4.01 35.16 13.21
N ASP A 220 5.27 34.76 13.01
CA ASP A 220 6.42 35.49 13.54
C ASP A 220 6.53 36.90 12.93
N VAL A 221 6.33 37.03 11.61
CA VAL A 221 6.27 38.35 10.94
C VAL A 221 5.11 39.22 11.46
N ILE A 222 3.96 38.63 11.80
CA ILE A 222 2.85 39.37 12.39
C ILE A 222 3.23 39.90 13.77
N LYS A 223 3.87 39.07 14.62
CA LYS A 223 4.34 39.52 15.94
C LYS A 223 5.34 40.67 15.84
N GLU A 224 6.31 40.58 14.94
CA GLU A 224 7.27 41.67 14.71
C GLU A 224 6.56 42.97 14.31
N LYS A 225 5.53 42.89 13.46
CA LYS A 225 4.73 44.06 13.08
C LYS A 225 3.91 44.61 14.24
N GLU A 226 3.36 43.76 15.10
CA GLU A 226 2.63 44.18 16.30
C GLU A 226 3.55 44.93 17.27
N ASP A 227 4.78 44.48 17.45
CA ASP A 227 5.75 45.16 18.31
C ASP A 227 6.17 46.52 17.74
N VAL A 228 6.39 46.61 16.42
CA VAL A 228 6.63 47.91 15.74
C VAL A 228 5.43 48.86 15.89
N ILE A 229 4.19 48.35 15.86
CA ILE A 229 3.00 49.17 16.09
C ILE A 229 2.99 49.72 17.51
N LYS A 230 3.28 48.90 18.53
CA LYS A 230 3.37 49.36 19.93
C LYS A 230 4.42 50.46 20.11
N GLU A 231 5.61 50.29 19.54
CA GLU A 231 6.66 51.32 19.60
C GLU A 231 6.20 52.65 19.00
N LYS A 232 5.49 52.60 17.86
CA LYS A 232 4.93 53.79 17.22
C LYS A 232 3.84 54.44 18.06
N GLU A 233 2.97 53.65 18.69
CA GLU A 233 1.94 54.17 19.60
C GLU A 233 2.55 54.89 20.80
N ASP A 234 3.62 54.36 21.38
CA ASP A 234 4.29 54.98 22.52
C ASP A 234 5.00 56.28 22.12
N LEU A 235 5.63 56.32 20.93
CA LEU A 235 6.18 57.56 20.36
C LEU A 235 5.11 58.63 20.13
N ILE A 236 3.92 58.25 19.65
CA ILE A 236 2.79 59.18 19.47
C ILE A 236 2.37 59.78 20.82
N LYS A 237 2.19 58.95 21.86
CA LYS A 237 1.84 59.42 23.20
C LYS A 237 2.87 60.41 23.75
N GLU A 238 4.15 60.19 23.51
CA GLU A 238 5.20 61.11 23.95
C GLU A 238 5.17 62.44 23.20
N LYS A 239 4.97 62.41 21.87
CA LYS A 239 4.80 63.64 21.08
C LYS A 239 3.57 64.44 21.50
N GLU A 240 2.46 63.79 21.81
CA GLU A 240 1.25 64.47 22.34
C GLU A 240 1.52 65.17 23.67
N LYS A 241 2.27 64.54 24.59
CA LYS A 241 2.68 65.17 25.86
C LYS A 241 3.54 66.41 25.62
N GLN A 242 4.51 66.34 24.70
CA GLN A 242 5.36 67.48 24.33
C GLN A 242 4.53 68.62 23.72
N LEU A 243 3.57 68.30 22.86
CA LEU A 243 2.68 69.29 22.23
C LEU A 243 1.86 70.04 23.29
N LYS A 244 1.22 69.33 24.22
CA LYS A 244 0.46 69.92 25.33
C LYS A 244 1.30 70.84 26.21
N LYS A 245 2.58 70.52 26.41
CA LYS A 245 3.51 71.39 27.17
C LYS A 245 3.79 72.68 26.40
N LYS A 246 4.11 72.59 25.11
CA LYS A 246 4.34 73.77 24.26
C LYS A 246 3.10 74.65 24.13
N GLU A 247 1.91 74.07 24.02
CA GLU A 247 0.65 74.84 23.99
C GLU A 247 0.46 75.66 25.28
N LYS A 248 0.77 75.09 26.45
CA LYS A 248 0.74 75.82 27.73
C LYS A 248 1.75 76.96 27.77
N GLU A 249 2.99 76.72 27.31
CA GLU A 249 4.04 77.74 27.23
C GLU A 249 3.62 78.90 26.29
N ILE A 250 3.10 78.59 25.10
CA ILE A 250 2.59 79.61 24.15
C ILE A 250 1.47 80.42 24.80
N LYS A 251 0.55 79.77 25.52
CA LYS A 251 -0.57 80.46 26.19
C LYS A 251 -0.07 81.41 27.29
N GLN A 252 0.98 81.03 28.02
CA GLN A 252 1.63 81.90 29.01
C GLN A 252 2.35 83.08 28.35
N LEU A 253 3.15 82.83 27.30
CA LEU A 253 3.86 83.87 26.57
C LEU A 253 2.91 84.89 25.93
N LYS A 254 1.79 84.44 25.36
CA LYS A 254 0.74 85.34 24.83
C LYS A 254 0.19 86.25 25.93
N LYS A 255 -0.10 85.69 27.11
CA LYS A 255 -0.60 86.46 28.25
C LYS A 255 0.41 87.53 28.71
N GLN A 256 1.69 87.16 28.80
CA GLN A 256 2.77 88.11 29.13
C GLN A 256 2.89 89.22 28.08
N LEU A 257 2.82 88.87 26.80
CA LEU A 257 2.89 89.85 25.70
C LEU A 257 1.74 90.87 25.76
N ASP A 258 0.52 90.39 26.02
CA ASP A 258 -0.66 91.25 26.18
C ASP A 258 -0.56 92.18 27.40
N GLU A 259 0.08 91.71 28.49
CA GLU A 259 0.36 92.52 29.69
C GLU A 259 1.41 93.61 29.43
N THR A 260 2.44 93.35 28.62
CA THR A 260 3.46 94.35 28.23
C THR A 260 3.00 95.38 27.17
N LYS A 261 1.86 95.16 26.51
CA LYS A 261 1.30 96.08 25.50
C LYS A 261 0.25 97.06 26.07
N LYS A 262 -0.08 96.95 27.36
CA LYS A 262 -0.91 97.91 28.11
C LYS A 262 -0.06 98.95 28.80
#